data_AF-A0AAE9MRA2-F1
#
_entry.id   AF-A0AAE9MRA2-F1
#
_cell.length_a   1.000
_cell.length_b   1.000
_cell.length_c   1.000
_cell.angle_alpha   90.00
_cell.angle_beta   90.00
_cell.angle_gamma   90.00
#
_symmetry.space_group_name_H-M   'P 1'
#
loop_
_entity.id
_entity.type
_entity.pdbx_description
1 polymer ?
#
loop_
_entity_poly.entity_id
_entity_poly.type
_entity_poly.pdbx_seq_one_letter_code
_entity_poly.pdbx_strand_id
1 'polypeptide(L)'
;MKEFLTYNTVRDNGLILARKMYDEKYIPDIIYASMRGGAYLANVISEFFKIAYKDEKKILYSTVVAHSYSGVHDNTDVILDGWTFPPSKLKPDASVLLVDDIFDSGATVNYLVTDLVKQGLKRKNIKIAVHDYKYFHNKKEQYEHHPDYWCRKHDIYTEKDNLWIHYMSHELVGLSNEELEENYYSKNPALRDVFKGIIN
;
A
#
# COMPACT_ATOMS: atom_id res chain seq x y z
N MET A 1 -20.11 1.69 7.97
CA MET A 1 -20.33 1.75 6.51
C MET A 1 -18.96 1.61 5.87
N LYS A 2 -18.81 0.76 4.86
CA LYS A 2 -17.55 0.59 4.12
C LYS A 2 -17.61 1.39 2.82
N GLU A 3 -16.49 1.98 2.44
CA GLU A 3 -16.30 2.51 1.09
C GLU A 3 -15.73 1.41 0.21
N PHE A 4 -16.35 1.12 -0.93
CA PHE A 4 -15.85 0.16 -1.91
C PHE A 4 -15.05 0.86 -3.00
N LEU A 5 -13.72 0.83 -2.88
CA LEU A 5 -12.83 1.53 -3.78
C LEU A 5 -12.55 0.69 -5.04
N THR A 6 -12.89 1.24 -6.21
CA THR A 6 -12.82 0.53 -7.48
C THR A 6 -11.40 0.45 -8.06
N TYR A 7 -11.16 -0.56 -8.91
CA TYR A 7 -9.89 -0.74 -9.61
C TYR A 7 -9.48 0.49 -10.43
N ASN A 8 -10.41 1.06 -11.20
CA ASN A 8 -10.13 2.22 -12.04
C ASN A 8 -9.73 3.43 -11.18
N THR A 9 -10.38 3.63 -10.04
CA THR A 9 -10.02 4.71 -9.11
C THR A 9 -8.58 4.56 -8.60
N VAL A 10 -8.19 3.37 -8.15
CA VAL A 10 -6.81 3.12 -7.67
C VAL A 10 -5.80 3.35 -8.80
N ARG A 11 -6.09 2.87 -10.01
CA ARG A 11 -5.22 3.07 -11.19
C ARG A 11 -5.05 4.54 -11.53
N ASP A 12 -6.16 5.26 -11.69
CA ASP A 12 -6.13 6.64 -12.17
C ASP A 12 -5.44 7.54 -11.14
N ASN A 13 -5.72 7.33 -9.85
CA ASN A 13 -5.01 7.98 -8.76
C ASN A 13 -3.51 7.64 -8.74
N GLY A 14 -3.16 6.36 -8.95
CA GLY A 14 -1.76 5.93 -9.02
C GLY A 14 -0.97 6.57 -10.15
N LEU A 15 -1.58 6.74 -11.33
CA LEU A 15 -0.96 7.45 -12.46
C LEU A 15 -0.76 8.94 -12.16
N ILE A 16 -1.74 9.59 -11.52
CA ILE A 16 -1.62 10.99 -11.08
C ILE A 16 -0.49 11.12 -10.05
N LEU A 17 -0.40 10.20 -9.08
CA LEU A 17 0.63 10.20 -8.06
C LEU A 17 2.03 9.99 -8.67
N ALA A 18 2.17 9.06 -9.61
CA ALA A 18 3.42 8.83 -10.32
C ALA A 18 3.84 10.06 -11.15
N ARG A 19 2.87 10.74 -11.78
CA ARG A 19 3.14 12.00 -12.49
C ARG A 19 3.66 13.09 -11.55
N LYS A 20 3.07 13.23 -10.36
CA LYS A 20 3.55 14.16 -9.33
C LYS A 20 5.02 13.90 -8.97
N MET A 21 5.38 12.64 -8.69
CA MET A 21 6.77 12.25 -8.42
C MET A 21 7.71 12.61 -9.58
N TYR A 22 7.28 12.36 -10.81
CA TYR A 22 8.05 12.69 -12.02
C TYR A 22 8.29 14.19 -12.16
N ASP A 23 7.27 15.02 -11.91
CA ASP A 23 7.37 16.48 -11.99
C ASP A 23 8.31 17.04 -10.92
N GLU A 24 8.31 16.43 -9.73
CA GLU A 24 9.26 16.72 -8.64
C GLU A 24 10.68 16.17 -8.88
N LYS A 25 10.92 15.55 -10.04
CA LYS A 25 12.21 14.93 -10.42
C LYS A 25 12.64 13.80 -9.49
N TYR A 26 11.68 13.16 -8.82
CA TYR A 26 11.93 11.94 -8.06
C TYR A 26 11.94 10.73 -9.00
N ILE A 27 13.02 9.94 -8.93
CA ILE A 27 13.20 8.72 -9.73
C ILE A 27 13.74 7.63 -8.80
N PRO A 28 12.97 6.55 -8.53
CA PRO A 28 13.48 5.45 -7.73
C PRO A 28 14.53 4.64 -8.51
N ASP A 29 15.42 3.95 -7.79
CA ASP A 29 16.20 2.83 -8.31
C ASP A 29 15.40 1.53 -8.24
N ILE A 30 14.59 1.40 -7.19
CA ILE A 30 13.74 0.25 -6.94
C ILE A 30 12.41 0.66 -6.31
N ILE A 31 11.34 -0.01 -6.75
CA ILE A 31 10.02 0.05 -6.15
C ILE A 31 9.79 -1.27 -5.41
N TYR A 32 9.52 -1.20 -4.11
CA TYR A 32 9.06 -2.32 -3.31
C TYR A 32 7.55 -2.21 -3.09
N ALA A 33 6.80 -3.19 -3.60
CA ALA A 33 5.39 -3.34 -3.27
C ALA A 33 5.24 -4.07 -1.93
N SER A 34 4.61 -3.41 -0.95
CA SER A 34 4.16 -4.04 0.29
C SER A 34 3.00 -4.98 -0.04
N MET A 35 3.24 -6.28 0.09
CA MET A 35 2.25 -7.30 -0.27
C MET A 35 1.33 -7.59 0.92
N ARG A 36 0.04 -7.84 0.68
CA ARG A 36 -0.61 -7.92 -0.64
C ARG A 36 -1.19 -6.59 -1.12
N GLY A 37 -1.51 -5.69 -0.21
CA GLY A 37 -2.29 -4.47 -0.45
C GLY A 37 -1.70 -3.55 -1.53
N GLY A 38 -0.44 -3.18 -1.33
CA GLY A 38 0.32 -2.32 -2.25
C GLY A 38 0.58 -2.87 -3.65
N ALA A 39 0.29 -4.14 -3.93
CA ALA A 39 0.61 -4.79 -5.21
C ALA A 39 0.06 -4.02 -6.42
N TYR A 40 -1.22 -3.62 -6.35
CA TYR A 40 -1.88 -3.00 -7.49
C TYR A 40 -1.38 -1.57 -7.74
N LEU A 41 -1.30 -0.75 -6.69
CA LEU A 41 -0.79 0.62 -6.79
C LEU A 41 0.68 0.63 -7.26
N ALA A 42 1.53 -0.21 -6.66
CA ALA A 42 2.94 -0.30 -7.01
C ALA A 42 3.13 -0.69 -8.48
N ASN A 43 2.32 -1.61 -9.00
CA ASN A 43 2.39 -2.03 -10.39
C ASN A 43 2.03 -0.87 -11.33
N VAL A 44 0.96 -0.12 -11.02
CA VAL A 44 0.56 1.07 -11.81
C VAL A 44 1.66 2.12 -11.83
N ILE A 45 2.25 2.43 -10.67
CA ILE A 45 3.36 3.39 -10.57
C ILE A 45 4.58 2.88 -11.36
N SER A 46 4.90 1.59 -11.28
CA SER A 46 6.01 0.99 -12.03
C SER A 46 5.82 1.11 -13.54
N GLU A 47 4.63 0.83 -14.06
CA GLU A 47 4.33 0.97 -15.50
C GLU A 47 4.48 2.41 -15.99
N PHE A 48 4.03 3.39 -15.20
CA PHE A 48 4.24 4.80 -15.52
C PHE A 48 5.74 5.12 -15.66
N PHE A 49 6.56 4.71 -14.67
CA PHE A 49 7.99 4.98 -14.67
C PHE A 49 8.73 4.24 -15.79
N LYS A 50 8.28 3.04 -16.18
CA LYS A 50 8.83 2.32 -17.34
C LYS A 50 8.65 3.12 -18.63
N ILE A 51 7.49 3.75 -18.83
CA ILE A 51 7.25 4.60 -20.01
C ILE A 51 8.10 5.88 -19.91
N ALA A 52 8.11 6.52 -18.74
CA ALA A 52 8.77 7.80 -18.53
C ALA A 52 10.30 7.74 -18.68
N TYR A 53 10.93 6.60 -18.36
CA TYR A 53 12.40 6.44 -18.36
C TYR A 53 12.89 5.26 -19.22
N LYS A 54 12.09 4.81 -20.19
CA LYS A 54 12.37 3.62 -21.03
C LYS A 54 13.78 3.58 -21.63
N ASP A 55 14.32 4.74 -22.01
CA ASP A 55 15.61 4.88 -22.70
C ASP A 55 16.73 5.42 -21.77
N GLU A 56 16.40 5.73 -20.51
CA GLU A 56 17.32 6.40 -19.58
C GLU A 56 17.79 5.48 -18.45
N LYS A 57 16.87 4.77 -17.80
CA LYS A 57 17.16 4.03 -16.58
C LYS A 57 16.20 2.87 -16.40
N LYS A 58 16.75 1.68 -16.16
CA LYS A 58 15.97 0.54 -15.68
C LYS A 58 15.65 0.72 -14.20
N ILE A 59 14.37 0.79 -13.87
CA ILE A 59 13.86 0.84 -12.50
C ILE A 59 13.48 -0.58 -12.08
N LEU A 60 14.01 -1.05 -10.95
CA LEU A 60 13.71 -2.38 -10.43
C LEU A 60 12.31 -2.40 -9.80
N TYR A 61 11.61 -3.51 -9.94
CA TYR A 61 10.35 -3.77 -9.26
C TYR A 61 10.50 -5.06 -8.45
N SER A 62 10.18 -4.97 -7.17
CA SER A 62 10.29 -6.07 -6.20
C SER A 62 9.14 -5.98 -5.21
N THR A 63 9.00 -7.01 -4.39
CA THR A 63 7.97 -7.11 -3.37
C THR A 63 8.57 -7.35 -1.99
N VAL A 64 7.81 -7.01 -0.97
CA VAL A 64 8.08 -7.37 0.43
C VAL A 64 6.80 -7.87 1.06
N VAL A 65 6.91 -8.93 1.86
CA VAL A 65 5.78 -9.48 2.60
C VAL A 65 6.04 -9.26 4.08
N ALA A 66 5.15 -8.51 4.72
CA ALA A 66 5.12 -8.35 6.16
C ALA A 66 3.67 -8.51 6.64
N HIS A 67 3.49 -9.18 7.77
CA HIS A 67 2.18 -9.39 8.34
C HIS A 67 2.17 -8.98 9.82
N SER A 68 1.03 -8.46 10.24
CA SER A 68 0.80 -8.00 11.61
C SER A 68 0.16 -9.13 12.41
N TYR A 69 0.77 -9.53 13.53
CA TYR A 69 0.13 -10.38 14.53
C TYR A 69 -0.45 -9.51 15.64
N SER A 70 -1.75 -9.60 15.86
CA SER A 70 -2.37 -9.13 17.10
C SER A 70 -2.22 -10.23 18.15
N GLY A 71 -1.19 -10.13 19.00
CA GLY A 71 -1.09 -10.95 20.20
C GLY A 71 -2.15 -10.58 21.24
N VAL A 72 -2.35 -11.43 22.24
CA VAL A 72 -3.32 -11.25 23.35
C VAL A 72 -3.00 -10.02 24.24
N HIS A 73 -1.88 -9.37 24.02
CA HIS A 73 -1.50 -8.10 24.63
C HIS A 73 -1.32 -7.06 23.53
N ASP A 74 -1.84 -5.85 23.73
CA ASP A 74 -2.13 -4.77 22.77
C ASP A 74 -0.98 -4.25 21.87
N ASN A 75 0.15 -4.96 21.76
CA ASN A 75 1.22 -4.68 20.82
C ASN A 75 1.06 -5.52 19.55
N THR A 76 0.90 -4.83 18.43
CA THR A 76 0.90 -5.47 17.10
C THR A 76 2.34 -5.68 16.67
N ASP A 77 2.81 -6.93 16.73
CA ASP A 77 4.14 -7.29 16.23
C ASP A 77 4.06 -7.49 14.71
N VAL A 78 4.86 -6.72 13.96
CA VAL A 78 5.01 -6.89 12.52
C VAL A 78 6.14 -7.89 12.26
N ILE A 79 5.84 -8.96 11.54
CA ILE A 79 6.78 -10.00 11.14
C ILE A 79 7.13 -9.83 9.67
N LEU A 80 8.42 -9.83 9.37
CA LEU A 80 8.94 -9.85 8.00
C LEU A 80 9.05 -11.29 7.51
N ASP A 81 8.29 -11.63 6.48
CA ASP A 81 8.46 -12.91 5.79
C ASP A 81 9.62 -12.84 4.80
N GLY A 82 9.80 -11.69 4.15
CA GLY A 82 11.00 -11.41 3.37
C GLY A 82 10.82 -10.44 2.22
N TRP A 83 11.96 -10.10 1.62
CA TRP A 83 12.10 -9.28 0.42
C TRP A 83 12.43 -10.18 -0.77
N THR A 84 11.71 -10.05 -1.89
CA THR A 84 12.03 -10.85 -3.08
C THR A 84 13.35 -10.43 -3.74
N PHE A 85 13.67 -9.15 -3.70
CA PHE A 85 15.03 -8.62 -3.92
C PHE A 85 15.60 -8.12 -2.59
N PRO A 86 16.66 -8.74 -2.04
CA PRO A 86 17.21 -8.35 -0.75
C PRO A 86 17.75 -6.91 -0.74
N PRO A 87 17.34 -6.04 0.21
CA PRO A 87 17.82 -4.67 0.30
C PRO A 87 19.33 -4.56 0.50
N SER A 88 19.96 -5.55 1.12
CA SER A 88 21.42 -5.63 1.32
C SER A 88 22.23 -5.74 0.01
N LYS A 89 21.58 -6.04 -1.12
CA LYS A 89 22.20 -6.02 -2.45
C LYS A 89 22.14 -4.66 -3.14
N LEU A 90 21.41 -3.70 -2.57
CA LEU A 90 21.35 -2.34 -3.09
C LEU A 90 22.57 -1.54 -2.64
N LYS A 91 22.91 -0.51 -3.41
CA LYS A 91 23.90 0.48 -2.95
C LYS A 91 23.31 1.26 -1.75
N PRO A 92 24.12 1.66 -0.76
CA PRO A 92 23.64 2.43 0.39
C PRO A 92 22.93 3.75 0.03
N ASP A 93 23.22 4.31 -1.14
CA ASP A 93 22.64 5.53 -1.67
C ASP A 93 21.52 5.30 -2.70
N ALA A 94 21.07 4.06 -2.91
CA ALA A 94 19.93 3.76 -3.78
C ALA A 94 18.66 4.48 -3.29
N SER A 95 17.92 5.04 -4.25
CA SER A 95 16.60 5.64 -4.07
C SER A 95 15.54 4.55 -4.05
N VAL A 96 14.83 4.40 -2.93
CA VAL A 96 13.84 3.36 -2.72
C VAL A 96 12.46 3.98 -2.63
N LEU A 97 11.50 3.44 -3.39
CA LEU A 97 10.08 3.75 -3.22
C LEU A 97 9.37 2.54 -2.61
N LEU A 98 8.95 2.66 -1.35
CA LEU A 98 8.07 1.69 -0.70
C LEU A 98 6.62 2.08 -1.00
N VAL A 99 5.84 1.17 -1.55
CA VAL A 99 4.46 1.42 -1.96
C VAL A 99 3.52 0.49 -1.21
N ASP A 100 2.50 1.07 -0.56
CA ASP A 100 1.39 0.33 0.04
C ASP A 100 0.04 0.87 -0.45
N ASP A 101 -1.06 0.16 -0.18
CA ASP A 101 -2.39 0.70 -0.46
C ASP A 101 -2.82 1.73 0.59
N ILE A 102 -2.58 1.45 1.87
CA ILE A 102 -3.01 2.31 2.97
C ILE A 102 -1.94 2.51 4.04
N PHE A 103 -1.78 3.76 4.46
CA PHE A 103 -1.18 4.08 5.75
C PHE A 103 -2.30 4.26 6.76
N ASP A 104 -2.63 3.19 7.50
CA ASP A 104 -3.64 3.22 8.55
C ASP A 104 -3.00 3.55 9.91
N SER A 105 -2.59 2.54 10.69
CA SER A 105 -1.83 2.79 11.92
C SER A 105 -0.41 3.29 11.67
N GLY A 106 0.19 2.92 10.54
CA GLY A 106 1.58 3.19 10.19
C GLY A 106 2.59 2.12 10.61
N ALA A 107 2.17 1.10 11.36
CA ALA A 107 3.06 0.08 11.93
C ALA A 107 3.89 -0.67 10.87
N THR A 108 3.23 -1.23 9.86
CA THR A 108 3.88 -2.00 8.78
C THR A 108 4.92 -1.18 8.05
N VAL A 109 4.54 0.01 7.56
CA VAL A 109 5.44 0.90 6.82
C VAL A 109 6.64 1.29 7.68
N ASN A 110 6.44 1.63 8.95
CA ASN A 110 7.54 2.03 9.84
C ASN A 110 8.50 0.88 10.12
N TYR A 111 7.96 -0.31 10.34
CA TYR A 111 8.76 -1.52 10.48
C TYR A 111 9.62 -1.75 9.22
N LEU A 112 9.01 -1.70 8.03
CA LEU A 112 9.72 -1.92 6.76
C LEU A 112 10.81 -0.86 6.50
N VAL A 113 10.53 0.41 6.79
CA VAL A 113 11.54 1.48 6.68
C VAL A 113 12.68 1.25 7.67
N THR A 114 12.37 0.83 8.89
CA THR A 114 13.39 0.50 9.90
C THR A 114 14.25 -0.68 9.44
N ASP A 115 13.66 -1.71 8.86
CA ASP A 115 14.40 -2.85 8.29
C ASP A 115 15.30 -2.41 7.13
N LEU A 116 14.79 -1.62 6.17
CA LEU A 116 15.59 -1.07 5.08
C LEU A 116 16.81 -0.29 5.58
N VAL A 117 16.65 0.53 6.63
CA VAL A 117 17.75 1.26 7.26
C VAL A 117 18.75 0.31 7.92
N LYS A 118 18.28 -0.72 8.64
CA LYS A 118 19.14 -1.77 9.23
C LYS A 118 19.94 -2.53 8.17
N GLN A 119 19.40 -2.70 6.96
CA GLN A 119 20.08 -3.33 5.83
C GLN A 119 21.12 -2.41 5.15
N GLY A 120 21.33 -1.18 5.65
CA GLY A 120 22.39 -0.27 5.21
C GLY A 120 21.94 0.86 4.29
N LEU A 121 20.64 1.01 4.04
CA LEU A 121 20.10 2.11 3.24
C LEU A 121 19.97 3.40 4.05
N LYS A 122 20.19 4.54 3.40
CA LYS A 122 20.01 5.86 4.03
C LYS A 122 18.52 6.21 4.09
N ARG A 123 18.00 6.50 5.28
CA ARG A 123 16.59 6.90 5.49
C ARG A 123 16.10 7.99 4.53
N LYS A 124 16.93 9.01 4.25
CA LYS A 124 16.59 10.11 3.34
C LYS A 124 16.33 9.69 1.88
N ASN A 125 16.79 8.51 1.48
CA ASN A 125 16.60 7.95 0.15
C ASN A 125 15.41 6.99 0.08
N ILE A 126 14.75 6.72 1.21
CA ILE A 126 13.57 5.88 1.27
C ILE A 126 12.35 6.80 1.24
N LYS A 127 11.53 6.66 0.20
CA LYS A 127 10.26 7.35 0.04
C LYS A 127 9.12 6.37 0.20
N ILE A 128 8.03 6.84 0.82
CA ILE A 128 6.82 6.07 1.06
C ILE A 128 5.70 6.65 0.21
N ALA A 129 5.02 5.80 -0.57
CA ALA A 129 3.83 6.15 -1.32
C ALA A 129 2.66 5.26 -0.92
N VAL A 130 1.51 5.85 -0.65
CA VAL A 130 0.28 5.09 -0.37
C VAL A 130 -0.89 5.60 -1.20
N HIS A 131 -1.93 4.78 -1.38
CA HIS A 131 -3.16 5.29 -1.98
C HIS A 131 -3.90 6.16 -0.96
N ASP A 132 -4.20 5.59 0.22
CA ASP A 132 -4.92 6.26 1.29
C ASP A 132 -4.02 6.51 2.51
N TYR A 133 -3.98 7.75 2.97
CA TYR A 133 -3.25 8.13 4.18
C TYR A 133 -4.23 8.57 5.26
N LYS A 134 -4.40 7.74 6.30
CA LYS A 134 -5.13 8.12 7.51
C LYS A 134 -4.19 8.78 8.51
N TYR A 135 -4.56 9.97 8.96
CA TYR A 135 -3.83 10.72 9.96
C TYR A 135 -4.70 10.94 11.21
N PHE A 136 -4.35 10.25 12.30
CA PHE A 136 -5.13 10.25 13.54
C PHE A 136 -4.73 11.38 14.49
N HIS A 137 -5.49 12.47 14.54
CA HIS A 137 -5.16 13.64 15.37
C HIS A 137 -5.19 13.36 16.88
N ASN A 138 -5.92 12.32 17.32
CA ASN A 138 -6.09 12.01 18.75
C ASN A 138 -5.04 11.04 19.32
N LYS A 139 -4.14 10.49 18.50
CA LYS A 139 -3.09 9.60 19.03
C LYS A 139 -2.01 10.43 19.71
N LYS A 140 -1.72 10.11 20.98
CA LYS A 140 -0.65 10.76 21.76
C LYS A 140 0.72 10.57 21.13
N GLU A 141 0.95 9.41 20.52
CA GLU A 141 2.19 9.06 19.83
C GLU A 141 1.88 8.69 18.38
N GLN A 142 2.60 9.30 17.46
CA GLN A 142 2.61 8.97 16.04
C GLN A 142 3.91 8.25 15.71
N TYR A 143 3.86 7.38 14.71
CA TYR A 143 5.08 6.80 14.18
C TYR A 143 5.96 7.86 13.52
N GLU A 144 7.27 7.63 13.52
CA GLU A 144 8.25 8.57 12.98
C GLU A 144 8.12 8.77 11.47
N HIS A 145 7.86 7.69 10.73
CA HIS A 145 7.84 7.72 9.27
C HIS A 145 6.40 7.78 8.74
N HIS A 146 6.13 8.84 7.99
CA HIS A 146 4.85 9.07 7.31
C HIS A 146 5.02 9.02 5.79
N PRO A 147 3.92 8.83 5.03
CA PRO A 147 3.96 8.88 3.57
C PRO A 147 4.55 10.17 3.03
N ASP A 148 5.50 10.06 2.10
CA ASP A 148 5.99 11.20 1.31
C ASP A 148 4.99 11.56 0.20
N TYR A 149 4.26 10.55 -0.29
CA TYR A 149 3.29 10.64 -1.38
C TYR A 149 2.00 9.91 -1.00
N TRP A 150 0.85 10.53 -1.27
CA TRP A 150 -0.46 9.91 -1.10
C TRP A 150 -1.45 10.40 -2.16
N CYS A 151 -2.43 9.56 -2.51
CA CYS A 151 -3.52 9.97 -3.41
C CYS A 151 -4.63 10.69 -2.63
N ARG A 152 -5.05 10.13 -1.49
CA ARG A 152 -6.09 10.68 -0.63
C ARG A 152 -5.59 10.75 0.80
N LYS A 153 -5.90 11.85 1.49
CA LYS A 153 -5.63 12.03 2.91
C LYS A 153 -6.94 12.08 3.67
N HIS A 154 -7.00 11.36 4.78
CA HIS A 154 -8.13 11.27 5.69
C HIS A 154 -7.67 11.76 7.06
N ASP A 155 -8.11 12.96 7.46
CA ASP A 155 -7.83 13.50 8.78
C ASP A 155 -8.86 12.96 9.79
N ILE A 156 -8.41 12.12 10.71
CA ILE A 156 -9.26 11.36 11.64
C ILE A 156 -9.23 12.03 13.01
N TYR A 157 -10.33 12.67 13.40
CA TYR A 157 -10.51 13.30 14.72
C TYR A 157 -11.36 12.46 15.67
N THR A 158 -12.16 11.54 15.16
CA THR A 158 -13.01 10.64 15.93
C THR A 158 -13.19 9.32 15.18
N GLU A 159 -13.70 8.29 15.86
CA GLU A 159 -14.03 7.01 15.19
C GLU A 159 -15.09 7.17 14.08
N LYS A 160 -15.87 8.25 14.07
CA LYS A 160 -16.82 8.53 13.00
C LYS A 160 -16.13 8.94 11.69
N ASP A 161 -14.93 9.51 11.78
CA ASP A 161 -14.13 9.90 10.62
C ASP A 161 -13.34 8.69 10.06
N ASN A 162 -13.16 7.65 10.88
CA ASN A 162 -12.38 6.46 10.56
C ASN A 162 -13.15 5.49 9.63
N LEU A 163 -13.29 5.89 8.37
CA LEU A 163 -13.97 5.09 7.35
C LEU A 163 -13.18 3.81 7.03
N TRP A 164 -13.89 2.69 6.96
CA TRP A 164 -13.31 1.45 6.44
C TRP A 164 -13.29 1.50 4.91
N ILE A 165 -12.10 1.33 4.32
CA ILE A 165 -11.90 1.35 2.87
C ILE A 165 -11.69 -0.09 2.41
N HIS A 166 -12.65 -0.62 1.67
CA HIS A 166 -12.56 -1.92 1.03
C HIS A 166 -11.98 -1.75 -0.38
N TYR A 167 -10.75 -2.22 -0.61
CA TYR A 167 -10.17 -2.24 -1.93
C TYR A 167 -10.72 -3.41 -2.74
N MET A 168 -11.36 -3.13 -3.87
CA MET A 168 -11.96 -4.19 -4.69
C MET A 168 -10.94 -5.20 -5.25
N SER A 169 -9.65 -4.90 -5.15
CA SER A 169 -8.55 -5.79 -5.53
C SER A 169 -8.21 -6.92 -4.56
N HIS A 170 -8.63 -6.84 -3.29
CA HIS A 170 -8.27 -7.84 -2.29
C HIS A 170 -9.29 -7.86 -1.11
N GLU A 171 -9.01 -8.70 -0.10
CA GLU A 171 -9.75 -8.73 1.19
C GLU A 171 -11.23 -9.15 1.13
N LEU A 172 -11.54 -10.32 0.55
CA LEU A 172 -12.92 -10.85 0.55
C LEU A 172 -13.44 -11.26 1.94
N VAL A 173 -12.55 -11.50 2.90
CA VAL A 173 -12.92 -11.90 4.26
C VAL A 173 -13.58 -10.72 4.97
N GLY A 174 -14.75 -10.96 5.57
CA GLY A 174 -15.50 -9.93 6.31
C GLY A 174 -16.54 -9.18 5.45
N LEU A 175 -16.76 -9.58 4.20
CA LEU A 175 -17.89 -9.11 3.39
C LEU A 175 -19.20 -9.77 3.83
N SER A 176 -20.28 -8.99 3.90
CA SER A 176 -21.63 -9.52 4.09
C SER A 176 -22.25 -10.02 2.77
N ASN A 177 -23.32 -10.81 2.85
CA ASN A 177 -24.05 -11.26 1.67
C ASN A 177 -24.64 -10.08 0.88
N GLU A 178 -25.09 -9.03 1.56
CA GLU A 178 -25.56 -7.79 0.93
C GLU A 178 -24.41 -7.06 0.22
N GLU A 179 -23.25 -6.93 0.87
CA GLU A 179 -22.08 -6.29 0.26
C GLU A 179 -21.59 -7.04 -0.98
N LEU A 180 -21.64 -8.38 -0.96
CA LEU A 180 -21.31 -9.24 -2.11
C LEU A 180 -22.31 -9.06 -3.25
N GLU A 181 -23.60 -9.05 -2.93
CA GLU A 181 -24.68 -8.86 -3.90
C GLU A 181 -24.55 -7.50 -4.59
N GLU A 182 -24.39 -6.43 -3.81
CA GLU A 182 -24.28 -5.05 -4.30
C GLU A 182 -23.02 -4.82 -5.14
N ASN A 183 -21.85 -5.30 -4.68
CA ASN A 183 -20.57 -4.90 -5.26
C ASN A 183 -19.99 -5.89 -6.28
N TYR A 184 -20.39 -7.17 -6.22
CA TYR A 184 -19.87 -8.24 -7.07
C TYR A 184 -20.96 -8.88 -7.94
N TYR A 185 -22.01 -9.46 -7.34
CA TYR A 185 -22.97 -10.31 -8.06
C TYR A 185 -23.90 -9.53 -8.98
N SER A 186 -24.29 -8.32 -8.59
CA SER A 186 -25.10 -7.42 -9.42
C SER A 186 -24.45 -7.13 -10.78
N LYS A 187 -23.12 -7.01 -10.80
CA LYS A 187 -22.32 -6.73 -12.01
C LYS A 187 -21.99 -7.98 -12.80
N ASN A 188 -21.83 -9.12 -12.12
CA ASN A 188 -21.59 -10.40 -12.75
C ASN A 188 -22.37 -11.52 -12.01
N PRO A 189 -23.61 -11.81 -12.45
CA PRO A 189 -24.47 -12.79 -11.80
C PRO A 189 -23.88 -14.20 -11.66
N ALA A 190 -22.96 -14.58 -12.56
CA ALA A 190 -22.29 -15.88 -12.51
C ALA A 190 -21.40 -16.05 -11.27
N LEU A 191 -21.01 -14.96 -10.60
CA LEU A 191 -20.23 -15.03 -9.36
C LEU A 191 -21.00 -15.67 -8.20
N ARG A 192 -22.35 -15.70 -8.22
CA ARG A 192 -23.12 -16.41 -7.18
C ARG A 192 -22.77 -17.88 -7.12
N ASP A 193 -22.61 -18.52 -8.28
CA ASP A 193 -22.22 -19.93 -8.36
C ASP A 193 -20.76 -20.15 -7.94
N VAL A 194 -19.89 -19.15 -8.15
CA VAL A 194 -18.48 -19.20 -7.69
C VAL A 194 -18.38 -19.29 -6.17
N PHE A 195 -19.23 -18.57 -5.44
CA PHE A 195 -19.20 -18.55 -3.97
C PHE A 195 -20.19 -19.52 -3.30
N LYS A 196 -20.98 -20.25 -4.09
CA LYS A 196 -22.00 -21.18 -3.59
C LYS A 196 -21.37 -22.27 -2.73
N GLY A 197 -21.83 -22.40 -1.49
CA GLY A 197 -21.32 -23.39 -0.53
C GLY A 197 -19.96 -23.05 0.09
N ILE A 198 -19.39 -21.87 -0.22
CA ILE A 198 -18.18 -21.34 0.41
C ILE A 198 -18.55 -20.24 1.42
N ILE A 199 -19.45 -19.34 1.00
CA ILE A 199 -19.97 -18.26 1.84
C ILE A 199 -21.39 -18.66 2.25
N ASN A 200 -21.66 -18.63 3.56
CA ASN A 200 -22.97 -18.95 4.14
C ASN A 200 -23.88 -17.71 4.21
#